data_AF-A0A449AZF4-F1
#
_entry.id   AF-A0A449AZF4-F1
#
_cell.length_a   1.000
_cell.length_b   1.000
_cell.length_c   1.000
_cell.angle_alpha   90.00
_cell.angle_beta   90.00
_cell.angle_gamma   90.00
#
_symmetry.space_group_name_H-M   'P 1'
#
loop_
_entity.id
_entity.type
_entity.pdbx_description
1 polymer ?
#
loop_
_entity_poly.entity_id
_entity_poly.type
_entity_poly.pdbx_seq_one_letter_code
_entity_poly.pdbx_strand_id
1 'polypeptide(L)'
;MITNVSHLAEEASSKGGVTLGTLEFSLMIIFVVIGVVIITALVTFLLSKRMFEKQIKENPPITEKMIRVMFNQMGRKASETQIRQIMRSMQNAKDDK
;
A
#
# COMPACT_ATOMS: atom_id res chain seq x y z
N MET A 1 -39.44 52.44 4.80
CA MET A 1 -38.52 51.64 5.63
C MET A 1 -38.62 50.13 5.40
N ILE A 2 -39.46 49.65 4.45
CA ILE A 2 -39.75 48.21 4.25
C ILE A 2 -38.93 47.60 3.08
N THR A 3 -38.21 48.41 2.30
CA THR A 3 -37.41 47.96 1.14
C THR A 3 -36.05 47.35 1.49
N ASN A 4 -35.58 47.44 2.74
CA ASN A 4 -34.29 46.88 3.15
C ASN A 4 -34.36 45.40 3.56
N VAL A 5 -35.54 44.90 3.98
CA VAL A 5 -35.68 43.51 4.46
C VAL A 5 -35.87 42.49 3.34
N SER A 6 -36.35 42.91 2.18
CA SER A 6 -36.50 42.04 0.99
C SER A 6 -35.15 41.70 0.35
N HIS A 7 -34.19 42.63 0.41
CA HIS A 7 -32.86 42.43 -0.19
C HIS A 7 -32.00 41.42 0.61
N LEU A 8 -32.26 41.28 1.91
CA LEU A 8 -31.57 40.32 2.79
C LEU A 8 -32.14 38.89 2.67
N ALA A 9 -33.40 38.75 2.25
CA ALA A 9 -34.02 37.45 2.00
C ALA A 9 -33.54 36.82 0.67
N GLU A 10 -33.11 37.65 -0.29
CA GLU A 10 -32.64 37.18 -1.61
C GLU A 10 -31.20 36.64 -1.56
N GLU A 11 -30.32 37.24 -0.74
CA GLU A 11 -28.96 36.71 -0.50
C GLU A 11 -28.96 35.37 0.26
N ALA A 12 -29.98 35.09 1.08
CA ALA A 12 -30.14 33.80 1.74
C ALA A 12 -30.65 32.70 0.78
N SER A 13 -31.37 33.06 -0.27
CA SER A 13 -31.86 32.12 -1.30
C SER A 13 -30.80 31.78 -2.35
N SER A 14 -29.93 32.74 -2.70
CA SER A 14 -28.83 32.51 -3.67
C SER A 14 -27.73 31.57 -3.16
N LYS A 15 -27.62 31.34 -1.84
CA LYS A 15 -26.74 30.30 -1.27
C LYS A 15 -27.45 28.95 -1.10
N GLY A 16 -28.75 28.88 -1.36
CA GLY A 16 -29.58 27.66 -1.31
C GLY A 16 -29.78 26.99 -2.68
N GLY A 17 -29.06 27.44 -3.71
CA GLY A 17 -29.18 26.93 -5.07
C GLY A 17 -27.92 26.23 -5.54
N VAL A 18 -27.49 25.16 -4.86
CA VAL A 18 -26.69 24.16 -5.58
C VAL A 18 -27.65 23.54 -6.57
N THR A 19 -27.62 24.04 -7.80
CA THR A 19 -28.53 23.62 -8.87
C THR A 19 -28.56 22.11 -8.89
N LEU A 20 -29.76 21.52 -8.95
CA LEU A 20 -29.96 20.07 -8.83
C LEU A 20 -28.95 19.28 -9.70
N GLY A 21 -28.59 19.81 -10.88
CA GLY A 21 -27.55 19.25 -11.75
C GLY A 21 -26.11 19.26 -11.21
N THR A 22 -25.68 20.25 -10.44
CA THR A 22 -24.35 20.29 -9.80
C THR A 22 -24.24 19.28 -8.66
N LEU A 23 -25.33 19.05 -7.89
CA LEU A 23 -25.36 18.03 -6.84
C LEU A 23 -25.30 16.62 -7.41
N GLU A 24 -26.10 16.33 -8.43
CA GLU A 24 -26.09 15.03 -9.13
C GLU A 24 -24.72 14.73 -9.75
N PHE A 25 -24.08 15.73 -10.36
CA PHE A 25 -22.74 15.57 -10.94
C PHE A 25 -21.67 15.32 -9.87
N SER A 26 -21.77 16.00 -8.73
CA SER A 26 -20.85 15.80 -7.60
C SER A 26 -20.99 14.41 -6.99
N LEU A 27 -22.23 13.93 -6.83
CA LEU A 27 -22.50 12.56 -6.36
C LEU A 27 -21.98 11.52 -7.34
N MET A 28 -22.18 11.72 -8.66
CA MET A 28 -21.66 10.82 -9.68
C MET A 28 -20.13 10.69 -9.61
N ILE A 29 -19.40 11.81 -9.47
CA ILE A 29 -17.94 11.79 -9.34
C ILE A 29 -17.53 11.01 -8.09
N ILE A 30 -18.19 11.25 -6.96
CA ILE A 30 -17.89 10.54 -5.71
C ILE A 30 -18.08 9.03 -5.87
N PHE A 31 -19.18 8.59 -6.48
CA PHE A 31 -19.42 7.17 -6.73
C PHE A 31 -18.39 6.55 -7.68
N VAL A 32 -18.02 7.25 -8.75
CA VAL A 32 -16.98 6.78 -9.69
C VAL A 32 -15.62 6.67 -8.99
N VAL A 33 -15.24 7.66 -8.19
CA VAL A 33 -13.98 7.64 -7.43
C VAL A 33 -13.96 6.47 -6.45
N ILE A 34 -15.04 6.25 -5.70
CA ILE A 34 -15.16 5.11 -4.78
C ILE A 34 -15.03 3.78 -5.55
N GLY A 35 -15.70 3.64 -6.70
CA GLY A 35 -15.58 2.46 -7.55
C GLY A 35 -14.16 2.19 -8.02
N VAL A 36 -13.45 3.23 -8.48
CA VAL A 36 -12.05 3.12 -8.92
C VAL A 36 -11.12 2.77 -7.75
N VAL A 37 -11.33 3.35 -6.57
CA VAL A 37 -10.52 3.06 -5.38
C VAL A 37 -10.66 1.60 -4.96
N ILE A 38 -11.87 1.05 -4.97
CA ILE A 38 -12.09 -0.37 -4.60
C ILE A 38 -11.40 -1.30 -5.61
N ILE A 39 -11.56 -1.02 -6.91
CA ILE A 39 -10.94 -1.84 -7.97
C ILE A 39 -9.42 -1.77 -7.90
N THR A 40 -8.85 -0.57 -7.79
CA THR A 40 -7.39 -0.38 -7.71
C THR A 40 -6.82 -0.94 -6.41
N ALA A 41 -7.53 -0.89 -5.28
CA ALA A 41 -7.13 -1.55 -4.04
C ALA A 41 -7.05 -3.07 -4.19
N LEU A 42 -8.08 -3.69 -4.78
CA LEU A 42 -8.10 -5.14 -5.07
C LEU A 42 -6.98 -5.54 -6.02
N VAL A 43 -6.79 -4.79 -7.12
CA VAL A 43 -5.74 -5.07 -8.11
C VAL A 43 -4.35 -4.88 -7.50
N THR A 44 -4.12 -3.80 -6.77
CA THR A 44 -2.83 -3.50 -6.12
C THR A 44 -2.50 -4.55 -5.06
N PHE A 45 -3.47 -5.01 -4.29
CA PHE A 45 -3.29 -6.07 -3.30
C PHE A 45 -2.88 -7.40 -3.96
N LEU A 46 -3.57 -7.81 -5.03
CA LEU A 46 -3.25 -9.05 -5.75
C LEU A 46 -1.91 -8.98 -6.47
N LEU A 47 -1.61 -7.84 -7.09
CA LEU A 47 -0.32 -7.62 -7.77
C LEU A 47 0.82 -7.63 -6.76
N SER A 48 0.67 -6.90 -5.65
CA SER A 48 1.66 -6.88 -4.57
C SER A 48 1.92 -8.29 -4.06
N LYS A 49 0.87 -9.09 -3.80
CA LYS A 49 1.01 -10.50 -3.39
C LYS A 49 1.84 -11.32 -4.38
N ARG A 50 1.57 -11.20 -5.69
CA ARG A 50 2.36 -11.88 -6.73
C ARG A 50 3.80 -11.38 -6.82
N MET A 51 4.03 -10.07 -6.64
CA MET A 51 5.37 -9.50 -6.64
C MET A 51 6.17 -9.94 -5.41
N PHE A 52 5.55 -9.98 -4.22
CA PHE A 52 6.19 -10.50 -3.01
C PHE A 52 6.54 -11.99 -3.14
N GLU A 53 5.64 -12.81 -3.67
CA GLU A 53 5.92 -14.23 -3.95
C GLU A 53 7.09 -14.41 -4.91
N LYS A 54 7.14 -13.60 -5.98
CA LYS A 54 8.25 -13.62 -6.94
C LYS A 54 9.57 -13.20 -6.28
N GLN A 55 9.57 -12.14 -5.48
CA GLN A 55 10.76 -11.67 -4.77
C GLN A 55 11.28 -12.67 -3.72
N ILE A 56 10.38 -13.28 -2.94
CA ILE A 56 10.76 -14.31 -1.95
C ILE A 56 11.29 -15.57 -2.66
N LYS A 57 10.77 -15.91 -3.84
CA LYS A 57 11.25 -17.04 -4.63
C LYS A 57 12.61 -16.79 -5.28
N GLU A 58 12.85 -15.58 -5.78
CA GLU A 58 14.10 -15.22 -6.45
C GLU A 58 15.24 -14.98 -5.45
N ASN A 59 14.97 -14.39 -4.28
CA ASN A 59 15.95 -14.17 -3.22
C ASN A 59 15.39 -14.63 -1.87
N PRO A 60 15.31 -15.95 -1.63
CA PRO A 60 14.81 -16.46 -0.36
C PRO A 60 15.68 -15.97 0.80
N PRO A 61 15.07 -15.63 1.95
CA PRO A 61 15.82 -15.17 3.10
C PRO A 61 16.89 -16.21 3.49
N ILE A 62 18.11 -15.75 3.76
CA ILE A 62 19.22 -16.60 4.19
C ILE A 62 18.93 -17.09 5.61
N THR A 63 18.60 -18.38 5.74
CA THR A 63 18.26 -19.02 7.03
C THR A 63 19.34 -20.00 7.47
N GLU A 64 19.38 -20.36 8.76
CA GLU A 64 20.33 -21.34 9.32
C GLU A 64 20.26 -22.68 8.57
N LYS A 65 19.05 -23.10 8.19
CA LYS A 65 18.80 -24.32 7.42
C LYS A 65 19.43 -24.24 6.03
N MET A 66 19.35 -23.09 5.36
CA MET A 66 19.97 -22.90 4.04
C MET A 66 21.50 -22.98 4.13
N ILE A 67 22.09 -22.28 5.11
CA ILE A 67 23.53 -22.33 5.37
C ILE A 67 23.96 -23.77 5.68
N ARG A 68 23.19 -24.50 6.50
CA ARG A 68 23.44 -25.91 6.80
C ARG A 68 23.37 -26.81 5.56
N VAL A 69 22.37 -26.60 4.69
CA VAL A 69 22.28 -27.35 3.42
C VAL A 69 23.46 -27.05 2.51
N MET A 70 23.92 -25.79 2.41
CA MET A 70 25.15 -25.44 1.69
C MET A 70 26.38 -26.15 2.26
N PHE A 71 26.57 -26.14 3.59
CA PHE A 71 27.69 -26.83 4.23
C PHE A 71 27.63 -28.35 4.06
N ASN A 72 26.43 -28.93 4.17
CA ASN A 72 26.20 -30.36 3.91
C ASN A 72 26.53 -30.72 2.45
N GLN A 73 26.21 -29.86 1.48
CA GLN A 73 26.63 -30.04 0.08
C GLN A 73 28.15 -29.95 -0.10
N MET A 74 28.84 -29.17 0.73
CA MET A 74 30.31 -29.08 0.77
C MET A 74 30.96 -30.22 1.57
N GLY A 75 30.20 -31.22 2.04
CA GLY A 75 30.73 -32.37 2.78
C GLY A 75 31.20 -32.05 4.20
N ARG A 76 30.81 -30.87 4.75
CA ARG A 76 31.17 -30.46 6.11
C ARG A 76 29.90 -30.24 6.92
N LYS A 77 29.82 -30.81 8.12
CA LYS A 77 28.76 -30.44 9.07
C LYS A 77 29.12 -29.09 9.67
N ALA A 78 28.27 -28.09 9.44
CA ALA A 78 28.46 -26.77 10.03
C ALA A 78 28.21 -26.80 11.54
N SER A 79 29.08 -26.15 12.32
CA SER A 79 28.84 -25.91 13.74
C SER A 79 27.79 -24.82 13.92
N GLU A 80 26.80 -25.01 14.80
CA GLU A 80 25.70 -24.07 15.04
C GLU A 80 26.19 -22.65 15.40
N THR A 81 27.36 -22.54 16.04
CA THR A 81 27.99 -21.25 16.35
C THR A 81 28.51 -20.54 15.11
N GLN A 82 29.11 -21.28 14.17
CA GLN A 82 29.60 -20.74 12.90
C GLN A 82 28.45 -20.32 11.99
N ILE A 83 27.35 -21.09 11.96
CA ILE A 83 26.15 -20.75 11.20
C ILE A 83 25.59 -19.40 11.66
N ARG A 84 25.45 -19.21 12.99
CA ARG A 84 24.95 -17.96 13.57
C ARG A 84 25.88 -16.78 13.30
N GLN A 85 27.19 -16.97 13.36
CA GLN A 85 28.17 -15.93 13.05
C GLN A 85 28.07 -15.48 11.58
N ILE A 86 27.96 -16.45 10.66
CA ILE A 86 27.81 -16.14 9.23
C ILE A 86 26.48 -15.44 8.97
N MET A 87 25.38 -15.92 9.55
CA MET A 87 24.07 -15.26 9.42
C MET A 87 24.12 -13.79 9.83
N ARG A 88 24.74 -13.47 10.97
CA ARG A 88 24.91 -12.09 11.44
C ARG A 88 25.76 -11.26 10.49
N SER A 89 26.87 -11.82 9.97
CA SER A 89 27.71 -11.11 8.99
C SER A 89 27.00 -10.85 7.66
N MET A 90 26.16 -11.79 7.20
CA MET A 90 25.38 -11.65 5.97
C MET A 90 24.24 -10.64 6.13
N GLN A 91 23.66 -10.54 7.33
CA GLN A 91 22.66 -9.53 7.65
C GLN A 91 23.31 -8.13 7.65
N ASN A 92 24.40 -7.96 8.38
CA ASN A 92 25.13 -6.69 8.44
C ASN A 92 25.62 -6.22 7.05
N ALA A 93 26.08 -7.14 6.18
CA ALA A 93 26.51 -6.82 4.82
C ALA A 93 25.37 -6.40 3.88
N LYS A 94 24.12 -6.76 4.22
CA LYS A 94 22.93 -6.33 3.49
C LYS A 94 22.43 -4.96 3.97
N ASP A 95 22.72 -4.61 5.21
CA ASP A 95 22.30 -3.36 5.86
C ASP A 95 23.26 -2.18 5.59
N ASP A 96 24.48 -2.44 5.11
CA ASP A 96 25.52 -1.43 4.77
C ASP A 96 25.42 -0.91 3.32
N LYS A 97 24.21 -0.81 2.77
CA LYS A 97 23.93 -0.23 1.44
C LYS A 97 22.86 0.85 1.48
#